data_AF-A0A3D1P5A6-F1
#
_entry.id   AF-A0A3D1P5A6-F1
#
_cell.length_a   1.000
_cell.length_b   1.000
_cell.length_c   1.000
_cell.angle_alpha   90.00
_cell.angle_beta   90.00
_cell.angle_gamma   90.00
#
_symmetry.space_group_name_H-M   'P 1'
#
loop_
_entity.id
_entity.type
_entity.pdbx_description
1 polymer ?
#
loop_
_entity_poly.entity_id
_entity_poly.type
_entity_poly.pdbx_seq_one_letter_code
_entity_poly.pdbx_strand_id
1 'polypeptide(L)'
;MGGTMQFARKLRQRIVSAEITCSIRIWQNARVKTGGRYKLADGHIHVTSVREIEPEAVTDELARISGFEDREDLFATARHGRGENVYLIEFHYVPCPA
;
A
#
# COMPACT_ATOMS: atom_id res chain seq x y z
N MET A 1 -18.53 8.25 0.01
CA MET A 1 -18.19 6.89 0.45
C MET A 1 -16.68 6.76 0.44
N GLY A 2 -16.03 6.76 1.60
CA GLY A 2 -14.58 6.54 1.69
C GLY A 2 -14.27 5.12 1.25
N GLY A 3 -13.46 4.96 0.20
CA GLY A 3 -13.00 3.64 -0.22
C GLY A 3 -12.28 2.93 0.93
N THR A 4 -12.27 1.61 0.91
CA THR A 4 -11.45 0.82 1.83
C THR A 4 -10.22 0.32 1.09
N MET A 5 -9.03 0.71 1.58
CA MET A 5 -7.78 0.11 1.12
C MET A 5 -7.55 -1.15 1.96
N GLN A 6 -7.64 -2.32 1.33
CA GLN A 6 -7.50 -3.58 2.06
C GLN A 6 -6.02 -3.96 2.24
N PHE A 7 -5.61 -4.17 3.49
CA PHE A 7 -4.29 -4.69 3.82
C PHE A 7 -4.40 -6.09 4.42
N ALA A 8 -3.44 -6.96 4.06
CA ALA A 8 -3.26 -8.24 4.70
C ALA A 8 -3.06 -8.06 6.20
N ARG A 9 -3.61 -8.97 7.01
CA ARG A 9 -3.59 -8.87 8.48
C ARG A 9 -2.17 -8.68 9.03
N LYS A 10 -1.18 -9.36 8.43
CA LYS A 10 0.25 -9.27 8.78
C LYS A 10 0.83 -7.84 8.67
N LEU A 11 0.32 -7.04 7.73
CA LEU A 11 0.82 -5.68 7.47
C LEU A 11 0.14 -4.62 8.34
N ARG A 12 -1.08 -4.88 8.83
CA ARG A 12 -1.88 -3.85 9.53
C ARG A 12 -1.18 -3.30 10.77
N GLN A 13 -0.64 -4.19 11.61
CA GLN A 13 0.06 -3.78 12.84
C GLN A 13 1.32 -2.97 12.52
N ARG A 14 2.09 -3.39 11.52
CA ARG A 14 3.31 -2.69 11.07
C ARG A 14 3.00 -1.32 10.45
N ILE A 15 1.85 -1.16 9.80
CA ILE A 15 1.39 0.15 9.32
C ILE A 15 0.96 1.05 10.49
N VAL A 16 0.22 0.49 11.45
CA VAL A 16 -0.23 1.22 12.64
C VAL A 16 0.96 1.71 13.48
N SER A 17 2.04 0.93 13.56
CA SER A 17 3.29 1.32 14.22
C SER A 17 4.18 2.25 13.38
N ALA A 18 3.74 2.65 12.18
CA ALA A 18 4.50 3.42 11.20
C ALA A 18 5.81 2.77 10.71
N GLU A 19 5.96 1.46 10.91
CA GLU A 19 7.08 0.67 10.35
C GLU A 19 6.95 0.53 8.83
N ILE A 20 5.72 0.42 8.33
CA ILE A 20 5.41 0.41 6.90
C ILE A 20 4.67 1.69 6.54
N THR A 21 5.28 2.49 5.68
CA THR A 21 4.77 3.78 5.20
C THR A 21 4.47 3.80 3.70
N CYS A 22 4.66 2.67 3.02
CA CYS A 22 4.32 2.53 1.61
C CYS A 22 3.70 1.17 1.30
N SER A 23 3.00 1.09 0.16
CA SER A 23 2.41 -0.15 -0.35
C SER A 23 2.47 -0.14 -1.86
N ILE A 24 2.83 -1.28 -2.43
CA ILE A 24 2.72 -1.51 -3.87
C ILE A 24 1.39 -2.19 -4.18
N ARG A 25 0.70 -1.70 -5.20
CA ARG A 25 -0.59 -2.25 -5.68
C ARG A 25 -0.55 -2.43 -7.18
N ILE A 26 -1.11 -3.54 -7.65
CA ILE A 26 -1.21 -3.83 -9.08
C ILE A 26 -2.67 -3.73 -9.48
N TRP A 27 -3.02 -2.70 -10.25
CA TRP A 27 -4.38 -2.40 -10.67
C TRP A 27 -4.43 -2.02 -12.15
N GLN A 28 -5.63 -2.01 -12.74
CA GLN A 28 -5.82 -1.44 -14.08
C GLN A 28 -5.86 0.08 -14.07
N ASN A 29 -6.31 0.68 -12.97
CA ASN A 29 -6.42 2.12 -12.78
C ASN A 29 -6.22 2.43 -11.29
N ALA A 30 -5.70 3.62 -10.98
CA ALA A 30 -5.52 4.07 -9.59
C ALA A 30 -6.86 4.05 -8.82
N ARG A 31 -6.92 3.26 -7.74
CA ARG A 31 -8.12 3.16 -6.87
C ARG A 31 -8.07 4.08 -5.67
N VAL A 32 -6.92 4.69 -5.41
CA VAL A 32 -6.71 5.66 -4.35
C VAL A 32 -6.18 6.97 -4.93
N LYS A 33 -6.38 8.06 -4.20
CA LYS A 33 -5.91 9.40 -4.54
C LYS A 33 -5.07 9.97 -3.41
N THR A 34 -4.07 10.77 -3.77
CA THR A 34 -3.33 11.64 -2.86
C THR A 34 -4.29 12.53 -2.06
N GLY A 35 -4.03 12.67 -0.76
CA GLY A 35 -4.93 13.34 0.20
C GLY A 35 -6.10 12.47 0.67
N GLY A 36 -6.28 11.27 0.09
CA GLY A 36 -7.34 10.36 0.47
C GLY A 36 -7.11 9.74 1.86
N ARG A 37 -8.19 9.59 2.62
CA ARG A 37 -8.19 8.95 3.94
C ARG A 37 -8.94 7.62 3.86
N TYR A 38 -8.28 6.54 4.27
CA TYR A 38 -8.79 5.17 4.17
C TYR A 38 -8.76 4.51 5.55
N LYS A 39 -9.89 3.96 5.98
CA LYS A 39 -9.99 3.35 7.32
C LYS A 39 -9.00 2.18 7.47
N LEU A 40 -8.26 2.16 8.57
CA LEU A 40 -7.42 1.04 8.99
C LEU A 40 -7.44 0.96 10.52
N ALA A 41 -7.77 -0.22 11.07
CA ALA A 41 -7.92 -0.40 12.52
C ALA A 41 -8.88 0.68 13.10
N ASP A 42 -8.48 1.31 14.20
CA ASP A 42 -9.25 2.36 14.87
C ASP A 42 -9.02 3.76 14.26
N GLY A 43 -8.03 3.90 13.38
CA GLY A 43 -7.69 5.16 12.72
C GLY A 43 -7.89 5.12 11.20
N HIS A 44 -7.05 5.87 10.50
CA HIS A 44 -7.03 5.89 9.06
C HIS A 44 -5.61 6.05 8.52
N ILE A 45 -5.40 5.53 7.33
CA ILE A 45 -4.25 5.87 6.51
C ILE A 45 -4.55 7.15 5.75
N HIS A 46 -3.62 8.09 5.77
CA HIS A 46 -3.63 9.27 4.93
C HIS A 46 -2.59 9.11 3.81
N VAL A 47 -3.08 9.01 2.57
CA VAL A 47 -2.23 8.85 1.39
C VAL A 47 -1.58 10.17 1.02
N THR A 48 -0.26 10.19 0.97
CA THR A 48 0.55 11.38 0.65
C THR A 48 1.04 11.36 -0.79
N SER A 49 1.11 10.19 -1.43
CA SER A 49 1.60 10.04 -2.80
C SER A 49 1.00 8.81 -3.45
N VAL A 50 0.66 8.91 -4.74
CA VAL A 50 0.26 7.79 -5.60
C VAL A 50 1.01 7.96 -6.90
N ARG A 51 1.93 7.05 -7.20
CA ARG A 51 2.73 7.06 -8.42
C ARG A 51 2.57 5.75 -9.16
N GLU A 52 2.28 5.83 -10.44
CA GLU A 52 2.47 4.70 -11.34
C GLU A 52 3.97 4.55 -11.59
N ILE A 53 4.48 3.33 -11.42
CA ILE A 53 5.88 2.99 -11.61
C ILE A 53 5.98 1.78 -12.54
N GLU A 54 7.12 1.65 -13.19
CA GLU A 54 7.42 0.46 -13.97
C GLU A 54 7.68 -0.74 -13.03
N PRO A 55 7.28 -1.97 -13.41
CA PRO A 55 7.57 -3.18 -12.63
C PRO A 55 9.06 -3.36 -12.30
N GLU A 56 9.96 -2.89 -13.16
CA GLU A 56 11.41 -2.93 -13.00
C GLU A 56 11.90 -1.99 -11.89
N ALA A 57 11.14 -0.93 -11.58
CA ALA A 57 11.44 -0.03 -10.47
C ALA A 57 11.13 -0.66 -9.09
N VAL A 58 10.41 -1.79 -9.06
CA VAL A 58 10.18 -2.56 -7.83
C VAL A 58 11.43 -3.36 -7.51
N THR A 59 12.28 -2.82 -6.64
CA THR A 59 13.46 -3.53 -6.12
C THR A 59 13.10 -4.42 -4.93
N ASP A 60 13.97 -5.37 -4.56
CA ASP A 60 13.82 -6.16 -3.34
C ASP A 60 13.81 -5.29 -2.08
N GLU A 61 14.57 -4.19 -2.09
CA GLU A 61 14.55 -3.20 -1.01
C GLU A 61 13.16 -2.56 -0.89
N LEU A 62 12.58 -2.11 -2.01
CA LEU A 62 11.23 -1.54 -2.03
C LEU A 62 10.17 -2.57 -1.55
N ALA A 63 10.34 -3.83 -1.94
CA ALA A 63 9.47 -4.91 -1.48
C ALA A 63 9.57 -5.10 0.05
N ARG A 64 10.79 -5.10 0.60
CA ARG A 64 11.04 -5.25 2.05
C ARG A 64 10.44 -4.12 2.87
N ILE A 65 10.67 -2.86 2.46
CA ILE A 65 10.12 -1.70 3.18
C ILE A 65 8.59 -1.62 3.07
N SER A 66 8.00 -2.20 2.02
CA SER A 66 6.54 -2.33 1.88
C SER A 66 5.95 -3.56 2.59
N GLY A 67 6.80 -4.38 3.22
CA GLY A 67 6.42 -5.48 4.10
C GLY A 67 6.42 -6.89 3.49
N PHE A 68 7.04 -7.07 2.32
CA PHE A 68 7.27 -8.36 1.66
C PHE A 68 8.70 -8.86 1.91
N GLU A 69 8.96 -10.14 1.62
CA GLU A 69 10.33 -10.70 1.78
C GLU A 69 11.28 -10.22 0.67
N ASP A 70 10.76 -10.23 -0.55
CA ASP A 70 11.46 -9.83 -1.77
C ASP A 70 10.45 -9.43 -2.86
N ARG A 71 10.98 -9.05 -4.04
CA ARG A 71 10.17 -8.69 -5.19
C ARG A 71 9.26 -9.83 -5.65
N GLU A 72 9.69 -11.08 -5.58
CA GLU A 72 8.90 -12.23 -6.04
C GLU A 72 7.67 -12.47 -5.16
N ASP A 73 7.82 -12.50 -3.83
CA ASP A 73 6.73 -12.58 -2.86
C ASP A 73 5.71 -11.44 -3.06
N LEU A 74 6.21 -10.24 -3.34
CA LEU A 74 5.39 -9.09 -3.63
C LEU A 74 4.56 -9.29 -4.90
N PHE A 75 5.16 -9.63 -6.04
CA PHE A 75 4.42 -9.81 -7.28
C PHE A 75 3.48 -11.02 -7.23
N ALA A 76 3.88 -12.11 -6.58
CA ALA A 76 3.04 -13.28 -6.38
C ALA A 76 1.76 -12.94 -5.58
N THR A 77 1.88 -12.06 -4.58
CA THR A 77 0.75 -11.59 -3.76
C THR A 77 -0.03 -10.43 -4.40
N ALA A 78 0.62 -9.57 -5.17
CA ALA A 78 -0.02 -8.36 -5.71
C ALA A 78 -0.70 -8.60 -7.06
N ARG A 79 -0.21 -9.55 -7.87
CA ARG A 79 -0.81 -9.92 -9.17
C ARG A 79 -2.01 -10.86 -9.01
N HIS A 80 -3.02 -10.41 -8.28
CA HIS A 80 -4.30 -11.10 -8.20
C HIS A 80 -5.33 -10.36 -9.05
N GLY A 81 -5.46 -10.75 -10.32
CA GLY A 81 -6.45 -10.24 -11.25
C GLY A 81 -5.86 -9.70 -12.56
N ARG A 82 -6.65 -8.90 -13.28
CA ARG A 82 -6.31 -8.35 -14.61
C ARG A 82 -5.57 -7.01 -14.55
N GLY A 83 -5.04 -6.62 -13.40
CA GLY A 83 -4.27 -5.39 -13.24
C GLY A 83 -2.85 -5.61 -13.74
N GLU A 84 -2.33 -4.65 -14.51
CA GLU A 84 -0.97 -4.70 -15.05
C GLU A 84 -0.11 -3.53 -14.56
N ASN A 85 -0.74 -2.41 -14.21
CA ASN A 85 -0.03 -1.20 -13.78
C ASN A 85 0.33 -1.29 -12.30
N VAL A 86 1.59 -0.95 -12.01
CA VAL A 86 2.13 -0.97 -10.65
C VAL A 86 2.04 0.43 -10.06
N TYR A 87 1.39 0.54 -8.91
CA TYR A 87 1.24 1.78 -8.17
C TYR A 87 2.00 1.71 -6.86
N LEU A 88 2.95 2.63 -6.67
CA LEU A 88 3.54 2.92 -5.36
C LEU A 88 2.69 3.95 -4.64
N ILE A 89 2.19 3.57 -3.48
CA ILE A 89 1.34 4.41 -2.63
C ILE A 89 2.09 4.67 -1.34
N GLU A 90 2.40 5.94 -1.07
CA GLU A 90 3.03 6.37 0.18
C GLU A 90 1.96 6.98 1.08
N PHE A 91 2.09 6.72 2.37
CA PHE A 91 1.10 7.12 3.36
C PHE A 91 1.66 7.12 4.78
N HIS A 92 0.90 7.70 5.70
CA HIS A 92 1.12 7.56 7.14
C HIS A 92 -0.17 7.16 7.82
N TYR A 93 -0.04 6.44 8.93
CA TYR A 93 -1.16 6.14 9.80
C TYR A 93 -1.48 7.34 10.69
N VAL A 94 -2.76 7.68 10.77
CA VAL A 94 -3.31 8.70 11.66
C VAL A 94 -4.22 7.99 12.65
N PRO A 95 -3.82 7.87 13.94
CA PRO A 95 -4.68 7.29 14.95
C PRO A 95 -5.94 8.17 15.12
N CYS A 96 -7.09 7.54 15.38
CA CYS A 96 -8.23 8.31 15.85
C CYS A 96 -7.88 8.86 17.24
N PRO A 97 -8.02 10.16 17.49
CA PRO A 97 -7.94 10.67 18.85
C PRO A 97 -9.03 9.99 19.68
N ALA A 98 -8.65 9.54 20.88
CA ALA A 98 -9.56 8.97 21.86
C ALA A 98 -10.54 10.01 22.41
#